data_AF-A0A7J2KCY7-F1
#
_entry.id   AF-A0A7J2KCY7-F1
#
_cell.length_a   1.000
_cell.length_b   1.000
_cell.length_c   1.000
_cell.angle_alpha   90.00
_cell.angle_beta   90.00
_cell.angle_gamma   90.00
#
_symmetry.space_group_name_H-M   'P 1'
#
loop_
_entity.id
_entity.type
_entity.pdbx_description
1 polymer ?
#
loop_
_entity_poly.entity_id
_entity_poly.type
_entity_poly.pdbx_seq_one_letter_code
_entity_poly.pdbx_strand_id
1 'polypeptide(L)'
;SKTWALIGWALGLIGAIIVMATKKEDKYAMFWAKQSLVLSIGYLVVYFVIFFLSFIFWPLWYLIYLLGLGVLIVWILGVIKSYSGEWYKFPVLYDIAKGISL
;
A
#
# COMPACT_ATOMS: atom_id res chain seq x y z
N SER A 1 -9.59 -13.45 7.34
CA SER A 1 -9.14 -14.54 6.45
C SER A 1 -7.82 -14.18 5.81
N LYS A 2 -6.83 -15.09 5.85
CA LYS A 2 -5.48 -14.86 5.32
C LYS A 2 -5.48 -14.67 3.81
N THR A 3 -6.29 -15.43 3.09
CA THR A 3 -6.41 -15.34 1.63
C THR A 3 -6.92 -13.96 1.19
N TRP A 4 -7.96 -13.45 1.85
CA TRP A 4 -8.51 -12.13 1.53
C TRP A 4 -7.59 -10.99 1.95
N ALA A 5 -6.85 -11.13 3.04
CA ALA A 5 -5.79 -10.19 3.40
C ALA A 5 -4.68 -10.13 2.35
N LEU A 6 -4.23 -11.30 1.86
CA LEU A 6 -3.25 -11.38 0.79
C LEU A 6 -3.77 -10.72 -0.50
N ILE A 7 -5.02 -10.99 -0.90
CA ILE A 7 -5.64 -10.33 -2.06
C ILE A 7 -5.68 -8.81 -1.86
N GLY A 8 -6.11 -8.36 -0.68
CA GLY A 8 -6.22 -6.95 -0.32
C GLY A 8 -4.89 -6.20 -0.43
N TRP A 9 -3.78 -6.88 -0.12
CA TRP A 9 -2.44 -6.31 -0.15
C TRP A 9 -1.71 -6.51 -1.49
N ALA A 10 -1.61 -7.75 -1.96
CA ALA A 10 -0.75 -8.12 -3.08
C ALA A 10 -1.19 -7.48 -4.40
N LEU A 11 -2.49 -7.32 -4.63
CA LEU A 11 -3.02 -6.69 -5.83
C LEU A 11 -3.08 -5.15 -5.72
N GLY A 12 -2.44 -4.57 -4.70
CA GLY A 12 -2.40 -3.13 -4.46
C GLY A 12 -3.79 -2.51 -4.38
N LEU A 13 -3.98 -1.38 -5.09
CA LEU A 13 -5.23 -0.61 -5.09
C LEU A 13 -6.46 -1.46 -5.47
N ILE A 14 -6.33 -2.31 -6.49
CA ILE A 14 -7.46 -3.11 -6.99
C ILE A 14 -7.87 -4.13 -5.92
N GLY A 15 -6.90 -4.83 -5.34
CA GLY A 15 -7.14 -5.78 -4.24
C GLY A 15 -7.79 -5.11 -3.05
N ALA A 16 -7.28 -3.94 -2.67
CA ALA A 16 -7.82 -3.16 -1.56
C ALA A 16 -9.31 -2.83 -1.79
N ILE A 17 -9.66 -2.32 -2.97
CA ILE A 17 -11.06 -1.98 -3.32
C ILE A 17 -11.96 -3.22 -3.27
N ILE A 18 -11.52 -4.35 -3.86
CA ILE A 18 -12.29 -5.60 -3.85
C ILE A 18 -12.59 -6.05 -2.42
N VAL A 19 -11.58 -6.06 -1.55
CA VAL A 19 -11.74 -6.48 -0.15
C VAL A 19 -12.61 -5.51 0.63
N MET A 20 -12.43 -4.21 0.46
CA MET A 20 -13.26 -3.20 1.12
C MET A 20 -14.73 -3.28 0.69
N ALA A 21 -14.99 -3.63 -0.58
CA ALA A 21 -16.34 -3.77 -1.11
C ALA A 21 -17.01 -5.07 -0.66
N THR A 22 -16.28 -6.19 -0.63
CA THR A 22 -16.86 -7.54 -0.49
C THR A 22 -16.65 -8.20 0.87
N LYS A 23 -15.65 -7.78 1.65
CA LYS A 23 -15.23 -8.43 2.92
C LYS A 23 -15.24 -7.47 4.10
N LYS A 24 -16.32 -6.69 4.25
CA LYS A 24 -16.49 -5.68 5.31
C LYS A 24 -16.42 -6.24 6.73
N GLU A 25 -16.92 -7.45 6.94
CA GLU A 25 -16.94 -8.10 8.26
C GLU A 25 -15.58 -8.72 8.64
N ASP A 26 -14.71 -8.96 7.66
CA ASP A 26 -13.40 -9.56 7.89
C ASP A 26 -12.39 -8.49 8.30
N LYS A 27 -12.31 -8.22 9.61
CA LYS A 27 -11.42 -7.20 10.18
C LYS A 27 -9.96 -7.36 9.75
N TYR A 28 -9.48 -8.60 9.57
CA TYR A 28 -8.10 -8.86 9.16
C TYR A 28 -7.87 -8.52 7.69
N ALA A 29 -8.79 -8.93 6.81
CA ALA A 29 -8.71 -8.57 5.41
C ALA A 29 -8.84 -7.04 5.22
N MET A 30 -9.76 -6.42 5.96
CA MET A 30 -9.96 -4.97 5.94
C MET A 30 -8.72 -4.19 6.40
N PHE A 31 -8.01 -4.68 7.41
CA PHE A 31 -6.77 -4.08 7.90
C PHE A 31 -5.69 -4.02 6.82
N TRP A 32 -5.47 -5.12 6.10
CA TRP A 32 -4.50 -5.19 5.02
C TRP A 32 -4.94 -4.39 3.78
N ALA A 33 -6.24 -4.41 3.46
CA ALA A 33 -6.81 -3.61 2.38
C ALA A 33 -6.65 -2.10 2.62
N LYS A 34 -6.91 -1.61 3.84
CA LYS A 34 -6.71 -0.18 4.18
C LYS A 34 -5.24 0.23 4.05
N GLN A 35 -4.30 -0.58 4.53
CA GLN A 35 -2.87 -0.27 4.38
C GLN A 35 -2.42 -0.30 2.91
N SER A 36 -2.95 -1.25 2.12
CA SER A 36 -2.67 -1.35 0.67
C SER A 36 -3.21 -0.14 -0.11
N LEU A 37 -4.41 0.34 0.25
CA LEU A 37 -5.01 1.55 -0.30
C LEU A 37 -4.09 2.76 -0.05
N VAL A 38 -3.65 2.95 1.20
CA VAL A 38 -2.77 4.05 1.58
C VAL A 38 -1.42 3.95 0.86
N LEU A 39 -0.80 2.77 0.81
CA LEU A 39 0.46 2.58 0.09
C LEU A 39 0.33 2.93 -1.39
N SER A 40 -0.75 2.46 -2.03
CA SER A 40 -0.97 2.65 -3.47
C SER A 40 -1.21 4.13 -3.82
N ILE A 41 -2.08 4.80 -3.06
CA ILE A 41 -2.37 6.23 -3.26
C ILE A 41 -1.14 7.07 -2.92
N GLY A 42 -0.48 6.79 -1.79
CA GLY A 42 0.73 7.50 -1.37
C GLY A 42 1.86 7.37 -2.40
N TYR A 43 2.08 6.16 -2.91
CA TYR A 43 3.04 5.94 -3.99
C TYR A 43 2.69 6.75 -5.24
N LEU A 44 1.43 6.72 -5.68
CA LEU A 44 1.00 7.44 -6.88
C LEU A 44 1.18 8.96 -6.76
N VAL A 45 0.84 9.53 -5.60
CA VAL A 45 1.02 10.96 -5.32
C VAL A 45 2.50 11.33 -5.36
N VAL A 46 3.36 10.61 -4.64
CA VAL A 46 4.80 10.90 -4.60
C VAL A 46 5.44 10.69 -5.98
N TYR A 47 5.05 9.64 -6.70
CA TYR A 47 5.49 9.36 -8.05
C TYR A 47 5.20 10.53 -8.99
N PHE A 48 3.94 11.02 -9.03
CA PHE A 48 3.58 12.13 -9.90
C PHE A 48 4.31 13.43 -9.54
N VAL A 49 4.47 13.72 -8.23
CA VAL A 49 5.24 14.89 -7.79
C VAL A 49 6.68 14.83 -8.30
N ILE A 50 7.37 13.69 -8.12
CA ILE A 50 8.75 13.52 -8.60
C ILE A 50 8.79 13.57 -10.14
N PHE A 51 7.84 12.93 -10.82
CA PHE A 51 7.76 12.90 -12.27
C PHE A 51 7.65 14.30 -12.86
N PHE A 52 6.74 15.13 -12.36
CA PHE A 52 6.58 16.51 -12.83
C PHE A 52 7.81 17.38 -12.53
N LEU A 53 8.38 17.25 -11.32
CA LEU A 53 9.61 17.98 -10.96
C LEU A 53 10.81 17.56 -11.82
N SER A 54 10.87 16.31 -12.27
CA SER A 54 11.96 15.78 -13.07
C SER A 54 12.05 16.41 -14.46
N PHE A 55 10.97 16.99 -14.99
CA PHE A 55 11.02 17.75 -16.25
C PHE A 55 11.80 19.07 -16.12
N ILE A 56 11.86 19.63 -14.91
CA ILE A 56 12.48 20.94 -14.66
C ILE A 56 13.86 20.77 -14.02
N PHE A 57 14.01 19.78 -13.14
CA PHE A 57 15.21 19.60 -12.32
C PHE A 57 15.90 18.27 -12.63
N TRP A 58 16.97 18.35 -13.43
CA TRP A 58 17.89 17.23 -13.61
C TRP A 58 18.80 17.10 -12.37
N PRO A 59 19.05 15.90 -11.81
CA PRO A 59 18.65 14.57 -12.26
C PRO A 59 17.60 13.89 -11.34
N LEU A 60 16.49 14.53 -11.02
CA LEU A 60 15.51 13.97 -10.06
C LEU A 60 14.87 12.65 -10.51
N TRP A 61 14.98 12.29 -11.79
CA TRP A 61 14.45 11.04 -12.34
C TRP A 61 14.98 9.79 -11.61
N TYR A 62 16.21 9.81 -11.10
CA TYR A 62 16.78 8.68 -10.35
C TYR A 62 16.01 8.36 -9.07
N LEU A 63 15.35 9.36 -8.46
CA LEU A 63 14.56 9.18 -7.25
C LEU A 63 13.34 8.28 -7.49
N ILE A 64 12.84 8.19 -8.72
CA ILE A 64 11.72 7.30 -9.08
C ILE A 64 12.11 5.84 -8.85
N TYR A 65 13.34 5.44 -9.20
CA TYR A 65 13.80 4.07 -8.96
C TYR A 65 13.99 3.77 -7.48
N LEU A 66 14.53 4.73 -6.72
CA LEU A 66 14.68 4.56 -5.27
C LEU A 66 13.32 4.46 -4.57
N LEU A 67 12.35 5.27 -4.99
CA LEU A 67 10.97 5.16 -4.53
C LEU A 67 10.37 3.79 -4.85
N GLY A 68 10.51 3.34 -6.11
CA GLY A 68 10.02 2.04 -6.55
C GLY A 68 10.63 0.89 -5.76
N LEU A 69 11.94 0.94 -5.48
CA LEU A 69 12.63 -0.08 -4.67
C LEU A 69 12.13 -0.09 -3.23
N GLY A 70 11.96 1.09 -2.61
CA GLY A 70 11.42 1.19 -1.25
C GLY A 70 9.99 0.64 -1.15
N VAL A 71 9.14 0.98 -2.12
CA VAL A 71 7.76 0.46 -2.21
C VAL A 71 7.75 -1.05 -2.44
N LEU A 72 8.65 -1.57 -3.27
CA LEU A 72 8.80 -3.00 -3.51
C LEU A 72 9.16 -3.75 -2.23
N ILE A 73 10.09 -3.22 -1.42
CA ILE A 73 10.46 -3.82 -0.13
C ILE A 73 9.25 -3.87 0.80
N VAL A 74 8.54 -2.74 0.96
CA VAL A 74 7.32 -2.67 1.78
C VAL A 74 6.27 -3.67 1.28
N TRP A 75 6.06 -3.72 -0.04
CA TRP A 75 5.12 -4.63 -0.68
C TRP A 75 5.46 -6.10 -0.40
N ILE A 76 6.71 -6.53 -0.56
CA ILE A 76 7.15 -7.90 -0.26
C ILE A 76 6.92 -8.22 1.22
N LEU A 77 7.29 -7.32 2.13
CA LEU A 77 7.08 -7.51 3.57
C LEU A 77 5.59 -7.70 3.88
N GLY A 78 4.72 -6.88 3.29
CA GLY A 78 3.28 -7.02 3.51
C GLY A 78 2.69 -8.28 2.89
N VAL A 79 3.21 -8.81 1.78
CA VAL A 79 2.80 -10.11 1.23
C VAL A 79 3.11 -11.23 2.23
N ILE A 80 4.33 -11.26 2.74
CA ILE A 80 4.77 -12.28 3.71
C ILE A 80 3.94 -12.18 5.00
N LYS A 81 3.79 -10.96 5.55
CA LYS A 81 3.11 -10.72 6.83
C LYS A 81 1.59 -10.90 6.75
N SER A 82 0.97 -10.50 5.64
CA SER A 82 -0.49 -10.71 5.43
C SER A 82 -0.84 -12.20 5.36
N TYR A 83 0.02 -13.00 4.75
CA TYR A 83 -0.16 -14.45 4.68
C TYR A 83 0.20 -15.17 5.98
N SER A 84 1.18 -14.67 6.76
CA SER A 84 1.53 -15.27 8.05
C SER A 84 0.41 -15.17 9.09
N GLY A 85 -0.48 -14.18 8.97
CA GLY A 85 -1.55 -13.92 9.94
C GLY A 85 -1.19 -12.83 10.96
N GLU A 86 -0.07 -12.13 10.74
CA GLU A 86 0.39 -11.07 11.61
C GLU A 86 -0.32 -9.75 11.30
N TRP A 87 -0.73 -9.02 12.35
CA TRP A 87 -1.26 -7.68 12.24
C TRP A 87 -0.14 -6.64 12.19
N TYR A 88 0.70 -6.74 11.15
CA TYR A 88 1.85 -5.87 11.02
C TYR A 88 1.43 -4.45 10.64
N LYS A 89 1.83 -3.48 11.47
CA LYS A 89 1.48 -2.07 11.35
C LYS A 89 2.68 -1.31 10.80
N PHE A 90 2.67 -0.99 9.51
CA PHE A 90 3.70 -0.11 8.96
C PHE A 90 3.52 1.29 9.57
N PRO A 91 4.51 1.90 10.24
CA PRO A 91 4.30 3.11 11.05
C PRO A 91 3.54 4.22 10.33
N VAL A 92 4.01 4.63 9.15
CA VAL A 92 3.40 5.71 8.36
C VAL A 92 2.06 5.28 7.75
N LEU A 93 2.00 4.08 7.15
CA LEU A 93 0.79 3.62 6.47
C LEU A 93 -0.35 3.35 7.44
N TYR A 94 -0.03 2.79 8.61
CA TYR A 94 -0.99 2.43 9.63
C TYR A 94 -1.62 3.66 10.28
N ASP A 95 -0.83 4.70 10.58
CA ASP A 95 -1.37 5.91 11.19
C ASP A 95 -2.30 6.67 10.23
N ILE A 96 -1.99 6.69 8.93
CA ILE A 96 -2.91 7.21 7.90
C ILE A 96 -4.14 6.30 7.77
N ALA A 97 -3.95 4.98 7.74
CA ALA A 97 -5.04 4.02 7.58
C ALA A 97 -6.05 4.03 8.74
N LYS A 98 -5.63 4.38 9.97
CA LYS A 98 -6.54 4.56 11.12
C LYS A 98 -7.57 5.65 10.88
N GLY A 99 -7.22 6.71 10.14
CA GLY A 99 -8.13 7.79 9.80
C GLY A 99 -9.26 7.38 8.87
N ILE A 100 -9.17 6.20 8.24
CA ILE A 100 -10.18 5.68 7.33
C ILE A 100 -11.27 4.95 8.14
N SER A 101 -12.34 5.67 8.45
CA SER A 101 -13.57 5.13 9.05
C SER A 101 -14.43 4.45 7.97
N LEU A 102 -14.04 3.23 7.59
CA LEU A 102 -14.79 2.32 6.72
C LEU A 102 -15.00 0.97 7.40
#